data_AF-A0A7X8LLX6-F1
#
_entry.id   AF-A0A7X8LLX6-F1
#
_cell.length_a   1.000
_cell.length_b   1.000
_cell.length_c   1.000
_cell.angle_alpha   90.00
_cell.angle_beta   90.00
_cell.angle_gamma   90.00
#
_symmetry.space_group_name_H-M   'P 1'
#
loop_
_entity.id
_entity.type
_entity.pdbx_description
1 polymer ?
#
loop_
_entity_poly.entity_id
_entity_poly.type
_entity_poly.pdbx_seq_one_letter_code
_entity_poly.pdbx_strand_id
1 'polypeptide(L)'
;MAFDKRREYLFLYSVKDANPNGDPLNENHPRYDGDTAQAMASDVRIKRTIRDEWVRGKEQVLVDGQAKSLKTRFEELKKSTGQSDAREVIRECLDARLFGVTFALGTEAFSWTGPVQFKWARSLHSASFEFIQGTSAFATEGRDGADKQQRSFRNEYLVPFALMSVYAIANQNASAETGASDGDLRK
;
A
#
# COMPACT_ATOMS: atom_id res chain seq x y z
N MET A 1 23.11 9.67 -6.68
CA MET A 1 23.40 8.25 -6.38
C MET A 1 22.41 7.40 -7.17
N ALA A 2 22.79 6.19 -7.55
CA ALA A 2 21.94 5.23 -8.27
C ALA A 2 22.19 3.83 -7.68
N PHE A 3 21.37 2.84 -8.05
CA PHE A 3 21.64 1.45 -7.72
C PHE A 3 22.85 0.92 -8.49
N ASP A 4 23.67 0.08 -7.86
CA ASP A 4 24.85 -0.50 -8.52
C ASP A 4 24.47 -1.50 -9.62
N LYS A 5 23.34 -2.20 -9.45
CA LYS A 5 22.87 -3.26 -10.36
C LYS A 5 21.36 -3.42 -10.35
N ARG A 6 20.84 -4.01 -11.43
CA ARG A 6 19.47 -4.53 -11.47
C ARG A 6 19.31 -5.63 -10.43
N ARG A 7 18.16 -5.66 -9.76
CA ARG A 7 17.78 -6.74 -8.84
C ARG A 7 16.37 -7.20 -9.12
N GLU A 8 16.15 -8.48 -8.88
CA GLU A 8 14.84 -9.12 -8.97
C GLU A 8 14.58 -9.82 -7.64
N TYR A 9 13.35 -9.70 -7.15
CA TYR A 9 12.95 -10.20 -5.85
C TYR A 9 11.70 -11.06 -6.00
N LEU A 10 11.70 -12.18 -5.30
CA LEU A 10 10.53 -12.99 -5.08
C LEU A 10 10.24 -13.01 -3.58
N PHE A 11 9.18 -12.32 -3.17
CA PHE A 11 8.73 -12.30 -1.79
C PHE A 11 7.64 -13.35 -1.61
N LEU A 12 7.82 -14.25 -0.66
CA LEU A 12 6.81 -15.22 -0.27
C LEU A 12 6.28 -14.87 1.12
N TYR A 13 4.96 -14.87 1.28
CA TYR A 13 4.33 -14.69 2.59
C TYR A 13 3.06 -15.53 2.68
N SER A 14 2.78 -16.07 3.87
CA SER A 14 1.55 -16.81 4.11
C SER A 14 0.44 -15.89 4.61
N VAL A 15 -0.78 -16.21 4.23
CA VAL A 15 -2.02 -15.67 4.77
C VAL A 15 -2.70 -16.84 5.49
N LYS A 16 -3.15 -16.62 6.72
CA LYS A 16 -3.89 -17.61 7.48
C LYS A 16 -5.05 -16.95 8.18
N ASP A 17 -6.25 -17.51 8.01
CA ASP A 17 -7.50 -17.05 8.60
C ASP A 17 -7.71 -15.53 8.47
N ALA A 18 -7.39 -14.98 7.30
CA ALA A 18 -7.34 -13.53 7.10
C ALA A 18 -7.70 -13.11 5.67
N ASN A 19 -8.02 -11.83 5.52
CA ASN A 19 -8.25 -11.20 4.22
C ASN A 19 -6.98 -10.45 3.77
N PRO A 20 -6.23 -10.96 2.77
CA PRO A 20 -4.95 -10.37 2.38
C PRO A 20 -5.11 -9.04 1.65
N ASN A 21 -6.17 -8.93 0.84
CA ASN A 21 -6.53 -7.72 0.14
C ASN A 21 -8.00 -7.79 -0.29
N GLY A 22 -8.86 -7.12 0.47
CA GLY A 22 -10.27 -7.04 0.13
C GLY A 22 -10.54 -6.12 -1.06
N ASP A 23 -11.58 -6.45 -1.82
CA ASP A 23 -12.08 -5.63 -2.92
C ASP A 23 -13.18 -4.67 -2.43
N PRO A 24 -12.95 -3.35 -2.43
CA PRO A 24 -13.96 -2.38 -2.00
C PRO A 24 -15.21 -2.38 -2.90
N LEU A 25 -15.14 -2.92 -4.12
CA LEU A 25 -16.28 -3.01 -5.03
C LEU A 25 -17.08 -4.32 -4.86
N ASN A 26 -16.59 -5.27 -4.07
CA ASN A 26 -17.21 -6.56 -3.85
C ASN A 26 -17.28 -6.88 -2.36
N GLU A 27 -17.92 -6.01 -1.57
CA GLU A 27 -18.17 -6.21 -0.13
C GLU A 27 -16.92 -6.60 0.68
N ASN A 28 -15.75 -6.08 0.29
CA ASN A 28 -14.46 -6.43 0.90
C ASN A 28 -14.09 -7.92 0.78
N HIS A 29 -14.69 -8.68 -0.13
CA HIS A 29 -14.27 -10.05 -0.46
C HIS A 29 -12.78 -10.06 -0.86
N PRO A 30 -11.97 -11.05 -0.40
CA PRO A 30 -10.60 -11.20 -0.87
C PRO A 30 -10.53 -11.19 -2.40
N ARG A 31 -9.59 -10.46 -2.97
CA ARG A 31 -9.35 -10.53 -4.42
C ARG A 31 -8.92 -11.94 -4.80
N TYR A 32 -9.47 -12.47 -5.88
CA TYR A 32 -9.12 -13.77 -6.42
C TYR A 32 -9.25 -13.80 -7.94
N ASP A 33 -8.57 -14.76 -8.57
CA ASP A 33 -8.76 -15.08 -9.98
C ASP A 33 -9.87 -16.13 -10.12
N GLY A 34 -10.92 -15.79 -10.89
CA GLY A 34 -12.08 -16.67 -11.10
C GLY A 34 -11.76 -17.97 -11.83
N ASP A 35 -10.72 -18.01 -12.67
CA ASP A 35 -10.38 -19.20 -13.46
C ASP A 35 -9.51 -20.18 -12.67
N THR A 36 -8.61 -19.66 -11.83
CA THR A 36 -7.60 -20.45 -11.11
C THR A 36 -7.87 -20.58 -9.61
N ALA A 37 -8.87 -19.85 -9.10
CA ALA A 37 -9.17 -19.69 -7.68
C ALA A 37 -7.95 -19.29 -6.82
N GLN A 38 -6.97 -18.61 -7.43
CA GLN A 38 -5.82 -18.07 -6.70
C GLN A 38 -6.21 -16.79 -5.97
N ALA A 39 -5.82 -16.68 -4.69
CA ALA A 39 -5.91 -15.43 -3.96
C ALA A 39 -4.95 -14.40 -4.56
N MET A 40 -5.35 -13.13 -4.56
CA MET A 40 -4.61 -12.02 -5.16
C MET A 40 -4.45 -10.87 -4.18
N ALA A 41 -3.36 -10.13 -4.31
CA ALA A 41 -3.21 -8.82 -3.68
C ALA A 41 -2.56 -7.83 -4.65
N SER A 42 -3.04 -6.59 -4.64
CA SER A 42 -2.50 -5.55 -5.51
C SER A 42 -1.08 -5.16 -5.09
N ASP A 43 -0.30 -4.70 -6.05
CA ASP A 43 1.02 -4.11 -5.79
C ASP A 43 0.91 -2.89 -4.85
N VAL A 44 -0.17 -2.11 -4.95
CA VAL A 44 -0.45 -0.98 -4.06
C VAL A 44 -0.63 -1.42 -2.62
N ARG A 45 -1.27 -2.57 -2.36
CA ARG A 45 -1.39 -3.14 -1.00
C ARG A 45 0.00 -3.46 -0.42
N ILE A 46 0.87 -4.09 -1.19
CA ILE A 46 2.25 -4.40 -0.77
C ILE A 46 3.04 -3.11 -0.50
N LYS A 47 2.99 -2.15 -1.43
CA LYS A 47 3.64 -0.84 -1.26
C LYS A 47 3.09 -0.09 -0.04
N ARG A 48 1.82 -0.28 0.32
CA ARG A 48 1.24 0.33 1.53
C ARG A 48 1.84 -0.29 2.80
N THR A 49 1.92 -1.62 2.88
CA THR A 49 2.55 -2.31 4.01
C THR A 49 4.00 -1.86 4.22
N ILE A 50 4.77 -1.70 3.13
CA ILE A 50 6.14 -1.19 3.20
C ILE A 50 6.18 0.25 3.74
N ARG A 51 5.30 1.14 3.24
CA ARG A 51 5.20 2.51 3.75
C ARG A 51 4.83 2.54 5.23
N ASP A 52 3.93 1.68 5.69
CA ASP A 52 3.56 1.61 7.11
C ASP A 52 4.75 1.22 8.00
N GLU A 53 5.65 0.34 7.53
CA GLU A 53 6.92 0.07 8.22
C GLU A 53 7.84 1.30 8.22
N TRP A 54 7.99 1.99 7.10
CA TRP A 54 8.82 3.21 7.02
C TRP A 54 8.30 4.33 7.93
N VAL A 55 6.98 4.54 8.00
CA VAL A 55 6.36 5.50 8.94
C VAL A 55 6.68 5.10 10.38
N ARG A 56 6.59 3.82 10.74
CA ARG A 56 6.98 3.33 12.07
C ARG A 56 8.46 3.53 12.36
N GLY A 57 9.31 3.34 11.35
CA GLY A 57 10.74 3.63 11.38
C GLY A 57 11.09 5.13 11.39
N LYS A 58 10.09 6.02 11.33
CA LYS A 58 10.24 7.48 11.24
C LYS A 58 10.98 7.95 9.99
N GLU A 59 10.93 7.15 8.93
CA GLU A 59 11.42 7.53 7.62
C GLU A 59 10.47 8.54 6.97
N GLN A 60 11.03 9.46 6.17
CA GLN A 60 10.24 10.46 5.48
C GLN A 60 9.52 9.84 4.28
N VAL A 61 8.19 9.84 4.29
CA VAL A 61 7.35 9.35 3.18
C VAL A 61 6.29 10.36 2.78
N LEU A 62 5.95 10.38 1.50
CA LEU A 62 4.89 11.21 0.95
C LEU A 62 3.52 10.67 1.38
N VAL A 63 3.27 9.36 1.28
CA VAL A 63 1.96 8.77 1.60
C VAL A 63 1.99 8.04 2.95
N ASP A 64 1.77 8.76 4.06
CA ASP A 64 1.77 8.18 5.42
C ASP A 64 0.40 7.66 5.91
N GLY A 65 -0.69 7.95 5.18
CA GLY A 65 -2.06 7.54 5.54
C GLY A 65 -2.84 8.55 6.39
N GLN A 66 -2.26 9.71 6.71
CA GLN A 66 -3.01 10.82 7.29
C GLN A 66 -3.89 11.49 6.22
N ALA A 67 -5.12 11.86 6.61
CA ALA A 67 -6.04 12.59 5.75
C ALA A 67 -5.63 14.07 5.61
N LYS A 68 -4.62 14.33 4.77
CA LYS A 68 -4.11 15.67 4.47
C LYS A 68 -4.19 15.95 2.97
N SER A 69 -4.43 17.20 2.61
CA SER A 69 -4.31 17.64 1.22
C SER A 69 -2.85 17.59 0.77
N LEU A 70 -2.63 17.38 -0.53
CA LEU A 70 -1.28 17.41 -1.12
C LEU A 70 -0.58 18.75 -0.81
N LYS A 71 -1.32 19.87 -0.86
CA LYS A 71 -0.80 21.20 -0.54
C LYS A 71 -0.27 21.29 0.89
N THR A 72 -1.08 20.89 1.86
CA THR A 72 -0.70 20.92 3.28
C THR A 72 0.55 20.09 3.53
N ARG A 73 0.58 18.88 2.96
CA ARG A 73 1.70 17.97 3.09
C ARG A 73 2.97 18.51 2.44
N PHE A 74 2.85 19.10 1.26
CA PHE A 74 3.98 19.72 0.57
C PHE A 74 4.60 20.85 1.39
N GLU A 75 3.79 21.73 1.97
CA GLU A 75 4.29 22.82 2.83
C GLU A 75 4.98 22.31 4.10
N GLU A 76 4.49 21.22 4.70
CA GLU A 76 5.17 20.57 5.83
C GLU A 76 6.54 20.00 5.43
N LEU A 77 6.60 19.29 4.30
CA LEU A 77 7.84 18.73 3.75
C LEU A 77 8.84 19.81 3.34
N LYS A 78 8.35 20.92 2.78
CA LYS A 78 9.17 22.08 2.42
C LYS A 78 9.89 22.66 3.64
N LYS A 79 9.18 22.76 4.77
CA LYS A 79 9.75 23.22 6.05
C LYS A 79 10.73 22.22 6.66
N SER A 80 10.48 20.91 6.54
CA SER A 80 11.37 19.89 7.11
C SER A 80 12.66 19.72 6.31
N THR A 81 12.58 19.81 4.98
CA THR A 81 13.72 19.62 4.06
C THR A 81 14.54 20.89 3.87
N GLY A 82 13.95 22.07 4.08
CA GLY A 82 14.60 23.36 3.81
C GLY A 82 14.78 23.67 2.33
N GLN A 83 14.15 22.89 1.44
CA GLN A 83 14.24 23.06 0.00
C GLN A 83 13.02 23.81 -0.56
N SER A 84 13.17 24.45 -1.71
CA SER A 84 12.11 25.25 -2.33
C SER A 84 11.45 24.60 -3.55
N ASP A 85 12.23 23.82 -4.30
CA ASP A 85 11.81 23.14 -5.53
C ASP A 85 11.01 21.87 -5.23
N ALA A 86 9.86 21.70 -5.87
CA ALA A 86 9.00 20.55 -5.57
C ALA A 86 9.64 19.20 -5.91
N ARG A 87 10.49 19.10 -6.93
CA ARG A 87 11.16 17.84 -7.25
C ARG A 87 12.16 17.46 -6.17
N GLU A 88 12.95 18.40 -5.68
CA GLU A 88 13.93 18.13 -4.64
C GLU A 88 13.22 17.75 -3.30
N VAL A 89 12.17 18.51 -2.91
CA VAL A 89 11.39 18.20 -1.69
C VAL A 89 10.79 16.79 -1.74
N ILE A 90 10.23 16.41 -2.88
CA ILE A 90 9.60 15.09 -3.06
C ILE A 90 10.66 13.99 -3.18
N ARG A 91 11.86 14.29 -3.69
CA ARG A 91 12.99 13.34 -3.75
C ARG A 91 13.47 12.92 -2.36
N GLU A 92 13.33 13.77 -1.35
CA GLU A 92 13.61 13.41 0.05
C GLU A 92 12.64 12.35 0.60
N CYS A 93 11.45 12.17 0.00
CA CYS A 93 10.51 11.13 0.42
C CYS A 93 10.93 9.77 -0.14
N LEU A 94 11.19 8.81 0.75
CA LEU A 94 11.69 7.47 0.42
C LEU A 94 10.76 6.72 -0.54
N ASP A 95 9.45 6.79 -0.31
CA ASP A 95 8.45 6.13 -1.15
C ASP A 95 8.31 6.75 -2.54
N ALA A 96 8.39 8.08 -2.65
CA ALA A 96 8.40 8.76 -3.94
C ALA A 96 9.68 8.44 -4.73
N ARG A 97 10.82 8.28 -4.04
CA ARG A 97 12.10 7.94 -4.64
C ARG A 97 12.16 6.50 -5.14
N LEU A 98 11.62 5.55 -4.37
CA LEU A 98 11.65 4.11 -4.70
C LEU A 98 10.46 3.67 -5.56
N PHE A 99 9.24 4.12 -5.27
CA PHE A 99 8.02 3.69 -5.96
C PHE A 99 7.56 4.65 -7.05
N GLY A 100 8.11 5.86 -7.08
CA GLY A 100 7.75 6.89 -8.05
C GLY A 100 6.57 7.74 -7.58
N VAL A 101 6.31 8.81 -8.32
CA VAL A 101 5.26 9.76 -7.99
C VAL A 101 4.77 10.48 -9.24
N THR A 102 3.50 10.85 -9.23
CA THR A 102 2.95 11.89 -10.10
C THR A 102 2.55 13.05 -9.20
N PHE A 103 3.24 14.18 -9.36
CA PHE A 103 3.03 15.38 -8.57
C PHE A 103 2.45 16.47 -9.46
N ALA A 104 1.36 17.08 -9.02
CA ALA A 104 0.74 18.22 -9.68
C ALA A 104 0.14 19.14 -8.61
N LEU A 105 0.79 20.28 -8.37
CA LEU A 105 0.34 21.28 -7.41
C LEU A 105 0.62 22.69 -7.96
N GLY A 106 -0.45 23.44 -8.25
CA GLY A 106 -0.32 24.77 -8.84
C GLY A 106 0.35 24.72 -10.21
N THR A 107 1.48 25.43 -10.37
CA THR A 107 2.28 25.45 -11.60
C THR A 107 3.33 24.35 -11.66
N GLU A 108 3.60 23.66 -10.54
CA GLU A 108 4.61 22.60 -10.48
C GLU A 108 3.94 21.25 -10.79
N ALA A 109 4.36 20.66 -11.92
CA ALA A 109 3.88 19.35 -12.35
C ALA A 109 5.03 18.50 -12.90
N PHE A 110 5.16 17.28 -12.38
CA PHE A 110 6.11 16.30 -12.87
C PHE A 110 5.68 14.88 -12.51
N SER A 111 6.24 13.92 -13.21
CA SER A 111 6.13 12.50 -12.86
C SER A 111 7.47 11.84 -13.13
N TRP A 112 7.83 10.88 -12.29
CA TRP A 112 8.96 10.00 -12.54
C TRP A 112 8.58 8.57 -12.16
N THR A 113 9.21 7.62 -12.84
CA THR A 113 8.99 6.19 -12.58
C THR A 113 9.92 5.74 -11.46
N GLY A 114 9.36 5.17 -10.40
CA GLY A 114 10.17 4.60 -9.32
C GLY A 114 10.99 3.41 -9.81
N PRO A 115 12.22 3.23 -9.34
CA PRO A 115 13.04 2.09 -9.73
C PRO A 115 12.54 0.76 -9.14
N VAL A 116 11.75 0.77 -8.08
CA VAL A 116 11.19 -0.43 -7.45
C VAL A 116 9.74 -0.64 -7.88
N GLN A 117 9.51 -1.68 -8.69
CA GLN A 117 8.20 -2.01 -9.24
C GLN A 117 7.77 -3.40 -8.80
N PHE A 118 6.66 -3.46 -8.06
CA PHE A 118 6.01 -4.71 -7.65
C PHE A 118 4.96 -5.13 -8.67
N LYS A 119 4.83 -6.43 -8.90
CA LYS A 119 3.68 -7.03 -9.59
C LYS A 119 2.58 -7.38 -8.59
N TRP A 120 1.41 -7.70 -9.10
CA TRP A 120 0.34 -8.26 -8.28
C TRP A 120 0.79 -9.57 -7.63
N ALA A 121 0.47 -9.71 -6.36
CA ALA A 121 0.69 -10.94 -5.62
C ALA A 121 -0.33 -11.99 -6.03
N ARG A 122 0.10 -13.25 -6.14
CA ARG A 122 -0.78 -14.41 -6.39
C ARG A 122 -0.41 -15.55 -5.48
N SER A 123 -1.40 -16.30 -4.99
CA SER A 123 -1.15 -17.54 -4.27
C SER A 123 -0.53 -18.59 -5.18
N LEU A 124 0.40 -19.39 -4.66
CA LEU A 124 1.08 -20.46 -5.40
C LEU A 124 0.17 -21.66 -5.69
N HIS A 125 -1.04 -21.67 -5.12
CA HIS A 125 -2.06 -22.70 -5.26
C HIS A 125 -3.45 -22.05 -5.25
N SER A 126 -4.47 -22.79 -5.68
CA SER A 126 -5.88 -22.42 -5.46
C SER A 126 -6.14 -22.26 -3.95
N ALA A 127 -6.91 -21.25 -3.57
CA ALA A 127 -7.30 -20.96 -2.21
C ALA A 127 -8.82 -21.09 -2.03
N SER A 128 -9.25 -21.35 -0.80
CA SER A 128 -10.65 -21.23 -0.40
C SER A 128 -10.93 -19.85 0.15
N PHE A 129 -12.18 -19.42 0.03
CA PHE A 129 -12.68 -18.14 0.52
C PHE A 129 -13.93 -18.42 1.34
N GLU A 130 -13.87 -18.16 2.64
CA GLU A 130 -14.94 -18.48 3.56
C GLU A 130 -15.65 -17.23 4.02
N PHE A 131 -16.99 -17.29 4.00
CA PHE A 131 -17.84 -16.27 4.58
C PHE A 131 -18.14 -16.60 6.04
N ILE A 132 -17.82 -15.68 6.93
CA ILE A 132 -18.08 -15.80 8.36
C ILE A 132 -19.04 -14.70 8.78
N GLN A 133 -20.07 -15.12 9.50
CA GLN A 133 -21.08 -14.22 10.06
C GLN A 133 -20.99 -14.24 11.59
N GLY A 134 -20.86 -13.05 12.17
CA GLY A 134 -20.90 -12.82 13.61
C GLY A 134 -22.01 -11.83 13.99
N THR A 135 -22.19 -11.63 15.30
CA THR A 135 -23.11 -10.63 15.85
C THR A 135 -22.35 -9.57 16.63
N SER A 136 -22.65 -8.29 16.40
CA SER A 136 -22.19 -7.19 17.25
C SER A 136 -23.04 -7.14 18.52
N ALA A 137 -22.38 -6.92 19.66
CA ALA A 137 -23.04 -6.73 20.95
C ALA A 137 -23.58 -5.30 21.14
N PHE A 138 -23.15 -4.34 20.31
CA PHE A 138 -23.56 -2.95 20.41
C PHE A 138 -24.86 -2.69 19.64
N ALA A 139 -25.85 -2.14 20.35
CA ALA A 139 -27.05 -1.56 19.77
C ALA A 139 -26.72 -0.19 19.17
N THR A 140 -27.28 0.13 18.00
CA THR A 140 -27.25 1.49 17.46
C THR A 140 -28.40 2.31 18.04
N GLU A 141 -28.15 3.55 18.44
CA GLU A 141 -29.21 4.50 18.81
C GLU A 141 -30.23 4.63 17.67
N GLY A 142 -31.52 4.54 18.01
CA GLY A 142 -32.60 4.84 17.09
C GLY A 142 -32.66 6.34 16.77
N ARG A 143 -33.36 6.71 15.69
CA ARG A 143 -33.58 8.12 15.31
C ARG A 143 -34.24 8.97 16.42
N ASP A 144 -34.89 8.30 17.39
CA ASP A 144 -35.60 8.92 18.50
C ASP A 144 -34.85 8.80 19.84
N GLY A 145 -33.56 8.45 19.83
CA GLY A 145 -32.75 8.31 21.05
C GLY A 145 -33.06 7.07 21.90
N ALA A 146 -33.91 6.16 21.40
CA ALA A 146 -34.16 4.85 22.02
C ALA A 146 -33.19 3.79 21.49
N ASP A 147 -32.64 2.96 22.37
CA ASP A 147 -31.75 1.86 22.01
C ASP A 147 -32.48 0.82 21.14
N LYS A 148 -32.01 0.58 19.91
CA LYS A 148 -32.49 -0.55 19.11
C LYS A 148 -31.93 -1.84 19.69
N GLN A 149 -32.78 -2.71 20.25
CA GLN A 149 -32.38 -4.06 20.69
C GLN A 149 -31.86 -4.98 19.56
N GLN A 150 -31.98 -4.56 18.29
CA GLN A 150 -31.55 -5.34 17.13
C GLN A 150 -30.03 -5.29 16.98
N ARG A 151 -29.38 -6.40 17.31
CA ARG A 151 -27.93 -6.59 17.13
C ARG A 151 -27.55 -6.51 15.64
N SER A 152 -26.51 -5.76 15.31
CA SER A 152 -25.98 -5.71 13.94
C SER A 152 -25.21 -7.00 13.61
N PHE A 153 -25.38 -7.51 12.39
CA PHE A 153 -24.58 -8.63 11.90
C PHE A 153 -23.24 -8.13 11.34
N ARG A 154 -22.17 -8.86 11.66
CA ARG A 154 -20.84 -8.65 11.09
C ARG A 154 -20.61 -9.73 10.05
N ASN A 155 -20.37 -9.31 8.83
CA ASN A 155 -20.04 -10.18 7.72
C ASN A 155 -18.56 -10.00 7.39
N GLU A 156 -17.80 -11.08 7.35
CA GLU A 156 -16.41 -11.06 6.93
C GLU A 156 -16.11 -12.21 5.97
N TYR A 157 -15.21 -11.95 5.03
CA TYR A 157 -14.65 -13.00 4.18
C TYR A 157 -13.19 -13.18 4.55
N LEU A 158 -12.76 -14.43 4.71
CA LEU A 158 -11.38 -14.77 4.99
C LEU A 158 -10.84 -15.86 4.06
N VAL A 159 -9.52 -15.90 3.95
CA VAL A 159 -8.77 -16.98 3.32
C VAL A 159 -8.21 -17.85 4.44
N PRO A 160 -8.61 -19.12 4.57
CA PRO A 160 -8.11 -20.01 5.64
C PRO A 160 -6.61 -20.20 5.53
N PHE A 161 -6.10 -20.44 4.33
CA PHE A 161 -4.67 -20.47 4.07
C PHE A 161 -4.34 -20.16 2.61
N ALA A 162 -3.33 -19.32 2.39
CA ALA A 162 -2.69 -19.13 1.08
C ALA A 162 -1.21 -18.78 1.23
N LEU A 163 -0.35 -19.45 0.46
CA LEU A 163 1.04 -19.02 0.29
C LEU A 163 1.13 -18.07 -0.90
N MET A 164 1.30 -16.77 -0.63
CA MET A 164 1.37 -15.70 -1.62
C MET A 164 2.78 -15.52 -2.15
N SER A 165 2.88 -15.17 -3.44
CA SER A 165 4.13 -14.81 -4.10
C SER A 165 4.02 -13.42 -4.74
N VAL A 166 5.05 -12.59 -4.57
CA VAL A 166 5.15 -11.27 -5.18
C VAL A 166 6.47 -11.14 -5.89
N TYR A 167 6.41 -10.84 -7.18
CA TYR A 167 7.59 -10.52 -7.96
C TYR A 167 7.83 -9.01 -7.98
N ALA A 168 9.07 -8.59 -7.74
CA ALA A 168 9.47 -7.19 -7.81
C ALA A 168 10.80 -7.01 -8.54
N ILE A 169 10.96 -5.85 -9.18
CA ILE A 169 12.19 -5.45 -9.88
C ILE A 169 12.70 -4.16 -9.25
N ALA A 170 13.99 -4.09 -8.97
CA ALA A 170 14.71 -2.85 -8.72
C ALA A 170 15.61 -2.52 -9.93
N ASN A 171 15.26 -1.47 -10.67
CA ASN A 171 15.90 -1.07 -11.92
C ASN A 171 16.89 0.08 -11.69
N GLN A 172 18.17 -0.17 -11.94
CA GLN A 172 19.25 0.80 -11.79
C GLN A 172 19.13 2.01 -12.72
N ASN A 173 18.59 1.84 -13.93
CA ASN A 173 18.47 2.95 -14.88
C ASN A 173 17.45 3.99 -14.39
N ALA A 174 16.30 3.52 -13.90
CA ALA A 174 15.29 4.39 -13.31
C ALA A 174 15.77 5.04 -12.00
N SER A 175 16.66 4.36 -11.25
CA SER A 175 17.19 4.90 -10.00
C SER A 175 18.09 6.13 -10.20
N ALA A 176 18.70 6.26 -11.38
CA ALA A 176 19.50 7.44 -11.73
C ALA A 176 18.63 8.71 -11.87
N GLU A 177 17.39 8.57 -12.32
CA GLU A 177 16.44 9.69 -12.45
C GLU A 177 15.89 10.10 -11.08
N THR A 178 15.54 9.11 -10.24
CA THR A 178 14.96 9.39 -8.92
C THR A 178 16.01 9.71 -7.85
N GLY A 179 17.28 9.37 -8.08
CA GLY A 179 18.36 9.48 -7.09
C GLY A 179 18.34 8.38 -6.02
N ALA A 180 17.55 7.32 -6.22
CA ALA A 180 17.50 6.19 -5.28
C ALA A 180 18.84 5.46 -5.21
N SER A 181 19.25 5.12 -3.99
CA SER A 181 20.53 4.47 -3.72
C SER A 181 20.34 3.05 -3.17
N ASP A 182 21.41 2.26 -3.19
CA ASP A 182 21.40 0.95 -2.55
C ASP A 182 21.17 1.01 -1.03
N GLY A 183 21.43 2.16 -0.39
CA GLY A 183 21.08 2.41 1.00
C GLY A 183 19.57 2.46 1.23
N ASP A 184 18.82 3.00 0.26
CA ASP A 184 17.37 3.07 0.31
C ASP A 184 16.73 1.67 0.23
N LEU A 185 17.36 0.72 -0.49
CA LEU A 185 16.90 -0.67 -0.58
C LEU A 185 17.17 -1.51 0.69
N ARG A 186 18.05 -1.04 1.58
CA ARG A 186 18.36 -1.73 2.85
C ARG A 186 17.41 -1.34 3.98
N LYS A 187 16.60 -0.30 3.78
CA LYS A 187 15.57 0.18 4.71
C LYS A 187 14.26 -0.58 4.51
#